data_AF-A0A091BQJ6-F1
#
_entry.id   AF-A0A091BQJ6-F1
#
_cell.length_a   1.000
_cell.length_b   1.000
_cell.length_c   1.000
_cell.angle_alpha   90.00
_cell.angle_beta   90.00
_cell.angle_gamma   90.00
#
_symmetry.space_group_name_H-M   'P 1'
#
loop_
_entity.id
_entity.type
_entity.pdbx_description
1 polymer ?
#
loop_
_entity_poly.entity_id
_entity_poly.type
_entity_poly.pdbx_seq_one_letter_code
_entity_poly.pdbx_strand_id
1 'polypeptide(L)' 'MKLLAIALSVLALSACGTISPGQPYRGGDTVLLCHKGKKTMELPASAAQGHLNHGDRYGRC' A
#
# COMPACT_ATOMS: atom_id res chain seq x y z
N MET A 1 -27.01 -34.72 -5.73
CA MET A 1 -25.62 -34.76 -5.19
C MET A 1 -24.54 -34.15 -6.09
N LYS A 2 -24.52 -34.37 -7.41
CA LYS A 2 -23.46 -33.81 -8.29
C LYS A 2 -23.49 -32.28 -8.44
N LEU A 3 -24.68 -31.67 -8.31
CA LEU A 3 -24.88 -30.22 -8.41
C LEU A 3 -24.36 -29.45 -7.18
N LEU A 4 -24.31 -30.09 -6.00
CA LEU A 4 -23.76 -29.50 -4.78
C LEU A 4 -22.23 -29.44 -4.79
N ALA A 5 -21.57 -30.39 -5.47
CA ALA A 5 -20.11 -30.43 -5.55
C ALA A 5 -19.52 -29.33 -6.46
N ILE A 6 -20.28 -28.86 -7.44
CA ILE A 6 -19.83 -27.83 -8.40
C ILE A 6 -19.88 -26.42 -7.77
N ALA A 7 -20.83 -26.19 -6.86
CA ALA A 7 -20.99 -24.89 -6.21
C ALA A 7 -19.85 -24.55 -5.25
N LEU A 8 -19.16 -25.54 -4.68
CA LEU A 8 -18.03 -25.31 -3.76
C LEU A 8 -16.73 -24.88 -4.46
N SER A 9 -16.58 -25.20 -5.75
CA SER A 9 -15.30 -24.99 -6.48
C SER A 9 -15.08 -23.55 -6.94
N VAL A 10 -16.14 -22.75 -7.05
CA VAL A 10 -16.08 -21.39 -7.63
C VAL A 10 -15.64 -20.33 -6.60
N LEU A 11 -15.68 -20.64 -5.31
CA LEU A 11 -15.39 -19.68 -4.24
C LEU A 11 -13.88 -19.37 -4.07
N ALA A 12 -12.99 -20.14 -4.72
CA ALA A 12 -11.55 -20.05 -4.50
C ALA A 12 -10.80 -19.04 -5.38
N LEU A 13 -11.41 -18.46 -6.43
CA LEU A 13 -10.68 -17.60 -7.39
C LEU A 13 -10.79 -16.09 -7.14
N SER A 14 -11.54 -15.64 -6.12
CA SER A 14 -11.80 -14.20 -5.95
C SER A 14 -10.88 -13.48 -4.95
N ALA A 15 -9.72 -14.06 -4.61
CA ALA A 15 -8.70 -13.39 -3.80
C ALA A 15 -7.69 -12.64 -4.69
N CYS A 16 -8.18 -11.73 -5.53
CA CYS A 16 -7.31 -10.70 -6.12
C CYS A 16 -7.02 -9.67 -5.03
N GLY A 17 -6.07 -9.96 -4.15
CA GLY A 17 -5.59 -9.02 -3.15
C GLY A 17 -4.92 -7.85 -3.87
N THR A 18 -5.58 -6.69 -3.89
CA THR A 18 -4.93 -5.45 -4.32
C THR A 18 -3.83 -5.12 -3.33
N ILE A 19 -2.57 -5.39 -3.69
CA ILE A 19 -1.41 -4.82 -3.01
C ILE A 19 -1.52 -3.32 -3.20
N SER A 20 -2.09 -2.62 -2.22
CA SER A 20 -2.20 -1.17 -2.23
C SER A 20 -0.82 -0.59 -1.91
N PRO A 21 -0.11 0.08 -2.85
CA PRO A 21 1.22 0.64 -2.62
C PRO A 21 1.15 1.96 -1.79
N GLY A 22 0.26 2.01 -0.81
CA GLY A 22 -0.07 3.21 -0.05
C GLY A 22 -0.46 2.96 1.40
N GLN A 23 -0.24 1.76 1.96
CA GLN A 23 -0.36 1.59 3.40
C GLN A 23 0.85 2.26 4.08
N PRO A 24 0.66 3.34 4.87
CA PRO A 24 1.71 3.79 5.78
C PRO A 24 1.98 2.62 6.73
N TYR A 25 3.23 2.15 6.75
CA TYR A 25 3.68 1.13 7.69
C TYR A 25 3.32 1.58 9.12
N ARG A 26 2.21 1.06 9.67
CA ARG A 26 1.83 1.27 11.08
C ARG A 26 2.63 0.31 11.95
N GLY A 27 3.95 0.50 11.94
CA GLY A 27 4.91 -0.33 12.67
C GLY A 27 6.00 0.43 13.43
N GLY A 28 6.20 1.74 13.18
CA GLY A 28 7.09 2.56 14.01
C GLY A 28 7.48 3.85 13.32
N ASP A 29 7.01 4.98 13.84
CA ASP A 29 7.42 6.40 13.67
C ASP A 29 7.85 6.92 12.29
N THR A 30 7.80 6.13 11.23
CA THR A 30 8.27 6.47 9.89
C THR A 30 7.13 6.41 8.88
N VAL A 31 7.29 7.19 7.82
CA VAL A 31 6.37 7.24 6.68
C VAL A 31 7.17 7.11 5.39
N LEU A 32 6.51 6.52 4.39
CA LEU A 32 7.04 6.43 3.03
C LEU A 32 6.62 7.66 2.23
N LEU A 33 7.57 8.29 1.53
CA LEU A 33 7.35 9.39 0.61
C LEU A 33 8.03 9.12 -0.74
N CYS A 34 7.40 9.60 -1.81
CA CYS A 34 7.98 9.75 -3.14
C CYS A 34 8.61 11.13 -3.22
N HIS A 35 9.95 11.16 -3.14
CA HIS A 35 10.75 12.37 -3.20
C HIS A 35 10.94 12.82 -4.65
N LYS A 36 10.47 14.04 -4.97
CA LYS A 36 10.61 14.68 -6.29
C LYS A 36 10.18 13.79 -7.48
N GLY A 37 9.26 12.85 -7.28
CA GLY A 37 8.82 11.91 -8.33
C GLY A 37 9.88 10.90 -8.79
N LYS A 38 11.01 10.76 -8.09
CA LYS A 38 12.17 9.98 -8.56
C LYS A 38 12.61 8.89 -7.59
N LYS A 39 12.35 9.07 -6.29
CA LYS A 39 12.89 8.18 -5.25
C LYS A 39 11.85 7.93 -4.17
N THR A 40 11.59 6.66 -3.89
CA THR A 40 10.87 6.25 -2.67
C THR A 40 11.83 6.30 -1.47
N MET A 41 11.45 6.98 -0.40
CA MET A 41 12.21 7.08 0.85
C MET A 41 11.32 6.84 2.06
N GLU A 42 11.92 6.34 3.13
CA GLU A 42 11.30 6.20 4.44
C GLU A 42 11.94 7.19 5.41
N LEU A 43 11.14 7.96 6.14
CA LEU A 43 11.61 8.99 7.07
C LEU A 43 10.71 9.12 8.30
N PRO A 44 11.17 9.73 9.41
CA PRO A 44 10.33 9.97 10.58
C PRO A 44 9.10 10.82 10.24
N ALA A 45 7.93 10.47 10.78
CA ALA A 45 6.68 11.17 10.54
C ALA A 45 6.77 12.69 10.85
N SER A 46 7.59 13.06 11.83
CA SER A 46 7.86 14.46 12.19
C SER A 46 8.54 15.27 11.07
N ALA A 47 9.33 14.62 10.21
CA ALA A 47 10.00 15.26 9.08
C ALA A 47 9.11 15.27 7.81
N ALA A 48 8.01 14.51 7.79
CA ALA A 48 7.18 14.36 6.60
C ALA A 48 6.60 15.68 6.11
N GLN A 49 6.11 16.52 7.03
CA GLN A 49 5.48 17.79 6.65
C GLN A 49 6.43 18.72 5.89
N GLY A 50 7.72 18.74 6.26
CA GLY A 50 8.73 19.51 5.52
C GLY A 50 8.82 19.05 4.07
N HIS A 51 8.96 17.74 3.86
CA HIS A 51 9.02 17.14 2.54
C HIS A 51 7.76 17.40 1.69
N LEU A 52 6.56 17.29 2.28
CA LEU A 52 5.31 17.61 1.60
C LEU A 52 5.23 19.08 1.18
N ASN A 53 5.69 20.00 2.04
CA ASN A 53 5.76 21.43 1.73
C ASN A 53 6.75 21.73 0.58
N HIS A 54 7.68 20.81 0.30
CA HIS A 54 8.63 20.89 -0.82
C HIS A 54 8.18 20.07 -2.06
N GLY A 55 6.96 19.53 -2.07
CA GLY A 55 6.37 18.85 -3.22
C GLY A 55 6.54 17.33 -3.26
N ASP A 56 6.97 16.70 -2.17
CA ASP A 56 6.95 15.24 -2.05
C ASP A 56 5.51 14.73 -1.84
N ARG A 57 5.28 13.44 -2.12
CA ARG A 57 3.97 12.79 -1.98
C ARG A 57 4.07 11.57 -1.09
N TYR A 58 3.05 11.29 -0.28
CA TYR A 58 2.96 10.03 0.45
C TYR A 58 2.95 8.79 -0.46
N GLY A 59 3.63 7.74 0.01
CA GLY A 59 3.72 6.44 -0.64
C GLY A 59 4.90 6.33 -1.60
N ARG A 60 4.88 5.27 -2.41
CA ARG A 60 5.94 4.99 -3.36
C ARG A 60 5.81 5.85 -4.63
N CYS A 61 6.96 6.09 -5.27
CA CYS A 61 7.06 6.13 -6.72
C CYS A 61 7.20 4.66 -7.19
#